data_AF-A0A8R1WLI8-F1
#
_entry.id   AF-A0A8R1WLI8-F1
#
_cell.length_a   1.000
_cell.length_b   1.000
_cell.length_c   1.000
_cell.angle_alpha   90.00
_cell.angle_beta   90.00
_cell.angle_gamma   90.00
#
_symmetry.space_group_name_H-M   'P 1'
#
loop_
_entity.id
_entity.type
_entity.pdbx_description
1 polymer ?
#
loop_
_entity_poly.entity_id
_entity_poly.type
_entity_poly.pdbx_seq_one_letter_code
_entity_poly.pdbx_strand_id
1 'polypeptide(L)'
;MKPEIDAKVEENDNPLPVGDVIGDTAYSERFVLKILIKLANLDTLKNEIKEKSFEEDLCMLWDMTAERDVVLFLQKHDSLNLINFALPMMDSPRLIEIMIGIVGNMCCQKEVVSSILKMDGFLIQLLEHSKCDDSLTLVQLLRLINSCLFLSNDSDIPILMTVFESVGYSPTLYFILKNSSHKDLLVTALENMNAICSSCNTERHSSKFLMQFLRSEALDSLSAAITEITTNLKDSFRTDEIERSLIISLQISLHLLGFDSSAEIYENSKDDVIVMMRQILDYYEEKLVIQKEIEPDLIDIIESISTIINILNLNNICDLTKYFDHSYKMWKAVNMIMKSDKDGATNFEQDDKVELLDFTSKIKAPLCTLMCNYMATCSDENLLKCLDVIGQDYDDIITSLDKEKLHDEVNKRTEKYRTRLKENIDS
;
A
#
# COMPACT_ATOMS: atom_id res chain seq x y z
N MET A 1 -62.14 -3.79 -37.14
CA MET A 1 -62.59 -2.60 -36.38
C MET A 1 -62.30 -2.84 -34.91
N LYS A 2 -61.16 -2.33 -34.43
CA LYS A 2 -60.86 -2.22 -33.00
C LYS A 2 -61.45 -0.88 -32.52
N PRO A 3 -62.05 -0.80 -31.32
CA PRO A 3 -62.33 0.48 -30.72
C PRO A 3 -61.06 1.01 -30.04
N GLU A 4 -60.70 2.25 -30.39
CA GLU A 4 -59.72 3.06 -29.68
C GLU A 4 -60.25 3.38 -28.28
N ILE A 5 -59.43 3.12 -27.27
CA ILE A 5 -59.64 3.62 -25.91
C ILE A 5 -58.59 4.70 -25.72
N ASP A 6 -59.03 5.96 -25.81
CA ASP A 6 -58.31 7.13 -25.36
C ASP A 6 -58.07 7.01 -23.84
N ALA A 7 -56.91 6.51 -23.46
CA ALA A 7 -56.41 6.64 -22.10
C ALA A 7 -55.83 8.05 -21.94
N LYS A 8 -56.63 8.94 -21.36
CA LYS A 8 -56.16 10.20 -20.80
C LYS A 8 -55.06 9.90 -19.78
N VAL A 9 -53.85 10.33 -20.10
CA VAL A 9 -52.77 10.48 -19.12
C VAL A 9 -53.19 11.65 -18.24
N GLU A 10 -53.78 11.35 -17.08
CA GLU A 10 -53.80 12.30 -15.98
C GLU A 10 -52.37 12.38 -15.45
N GLU A 11 -51.63 13.39 -15.89
CA GLU A 11 -50.47 13.90 -15.18
C GLU A 11 -50.95 14.28 -13.77
N ASN A 12 -50.73 13.36 -12.82
CA ASN A 12 -50.87 13.64 -11.40
C ASN A 12 -49.73 14.58 -11.00
N ASP A 13 -49.95 15.86 -11.29
CA ASP A 13 -49.12 17.00 -10.91
C ASP A 13 -49.35 17.33 -9.42
N ASN A 14 -49.30 16.29 -8.57
CA ASN A 14 -49.16 16.47 -7.14
C ASN A 14 -47.66 16.62 -6.87
N PRO A 15 -47.17 17.79 -6.42
CA PRO A 15 -45.80 17.85 -5.91
C PRO A 15 -45.70 16.81 -4.79
N LEU A 16 -44.75 15.88 -4.94
CA LEU A 16 -44.28 15.03 -3.85
C LEU A 16 -44.18 15.91 -2.59
N PRO A 17 -44.70 15.48 -1.42
CA PRO A 17 -44.55 16.27 -0.20
C PRO A 17 -43.10 16.67 -0.08
N VAL A 18 -42.84 17.98 0.06
CA VAL A 18 -41.51 18.51 0.39
C VAL A 18 -41.17 17.94 1.77
N GLY A 19 -40.61 16.73 1.75
CA GLY A 19 -40.58 15.81 2.87
C GLY A 19 -39.40 16.08 3.80
N ASP A 20 -39.44 15.44 4.96
CA ASP A 20 -38.30 15.32 5.88
C ASP A 20 -37.27 14.35 5.28
N VAL A 21 -36.61 14.77 4.19
CA VAL A 21 -35.65 13.98 3.42
C VAL A 21 -34.44 14.82 3.02
N ILE A 22 -33.24 14.23 3.10
CA ILE A 22 -31.99 14.88 2.71
C ILE A 22 -31.67 14.54 1.25
N GLY A 23 -31.74 15.55 0.37
CA GLY A 23 -31.43 15.39 -1.06
C GLY A 23 -32.28 14.29 -1.71
N ASP A 24 -31.64 13.40 -2.45
CA ASP A 24 -32.28 12.25 -3.12
C ASP A 24 -32.29 10.98 -2.25
N THR A 25 -31.93 11.09 -0.96
CA THR A 25 -31.88 9.95 -0.04
C THR A 25 -33.21 9.75 0.71
N ALA A 26 -33.37 8.57 1.32
CA ALA A 26 -34.50 8.29 2.23
C ALA A 26 -34.26 8.79 3.67
N TYR A 27 -33.17 9.52 3.93
CA TYR A 27 -32.77 9.88 5.29
C TYR A 27 -33.43 11.17 5.80
N SER A 28 -33.80 11.19 7.07
CA SER A 28 -34.52 12.31 7.72
C SER A 28 -33.60 13.48 8.09
N GLU A 29 -33.96 14.70 7.66
CA GLU A 29 -33.29 15.94 8.09
C GLU A 29 -33.42 16.13 9.59
N ARG A 30 -34.61 15.92 10.15
CA ARG A 30 -34.90 16.10 11.58
C ARG A 30 -34.06 15.19 12.46
N PHE A 31 -33.85 13.95 12.03
CA PHE A 31 -32.98 13.01 12.73
C PHE A 31 -31.56 13.56 12.85
N VAL A 32 -30.97 13.99 11.74
CA VAL A 32 -29.62 14.58 11.73
C VAL A 32 -29.55 15.86 12.55
N LEU A 33 -30.51 16.77 12.38
CA LEU A 33 -30.56 18.04 13.11
C LEU A 33 -30.64 17.83 14.63
N LYS A 34 -31.39 16.81 15.09
CA LYS A 34 -31.46 16.45 16.52
C LYS A 34 -30.07 16.09 17.06
N ILE A 35 -29.27 15.32 16.31
CA ILE A 35 -27.90 14.97 16.70
C ILE A 35 -27.02 16.22 16.74
N LEU A 36 -27.10 17.08 15.72
CA LEU A 36 -26.31 18.33 15.68
C LEU A 36 -26.63 19.25 16.87
N ILE A 37 -27.91 19.35 17.26
CA ILE A 37 -28.33 20.11 18.45
C ILE A 37 -27.72 19.53 19.73
N LYS A 38 -27.68 18.20 19.87
CA LYS A 38 -27.02 17.54 21.01
C LYS A 38 -25.53 17.85 21.05
N LEU A 39 -24.84 17.78 19.90
CA LEU A 39 -23.41 18.13 19.80
C LEU A 39 -23.13 19.59 20.14
N ALA A 40 -24.04 20.51 19.77
CA ALA A 40 -23.91 21.93 20.05
C ALA A 40 -24.08 22.30 21.53
N ASN A 41 -24.81 21.51 22.31
CA ASN A 41 -25.12 21.81 23.71
C ASN A 41 -24.18 21.08 24.68
N LEU A 42 -23.01 21.67 24.93
CA LEU A 42 -21.96 21.08 25.79
C LEU A 42 -22.42 20.80 27.23
N ASP A 43 -23.35 21.59 27.76
CA ASP A 43 -23.86 21.41 29.12
C ASP A 43 -24.63 20.09 29.27
N THR A 44 -25.41 19.73 28.24
CA THR A 44 -26.17 18.47 28.22
C THR A 44 -25.39 17.32 27.60
N LEU A 45 -24.43 17.60 26.72
CA LEU A 45 -23.66 16.61 25.97
C LEU A 45 -22.96 15.60 26.90
N LYS A 46 -22.47 16.03 28.07
CA LYS A 46 -21.85 15.13 29.07
C LYS A 46 -22.79 14.03 29.58
N ASN A 47 -24.10 14.29 29.58
CA ASN A 47 -25.09 13.29 29.93
C ASN A 47 -25.40 12.41 28.71
N GLU A 48 -25.59 13.02 27.53
CA GLU A 48 -25.86 12.33 26.26
C GLU A 48 -24.78 11.30 25.92
N ILE A 49 -23.48 11.64 26.07
CA ILE A 49 -22.33 10.76 25.82
C ILE A 49 -22.37 9.47 26.66
N LYS A 50 -23.06 9.47 27.79
CA LYS A 50 -23.22 8.28 28.64
C LYS A 50 -24.42 7.43 28.24
N GLU A 51 -25.30 7.96 27.38
CA GLU A 51 -26.48 7.25 26.92
C GLU A 51 -26.15 6.40 25.70
N LYS A 52 -26.44 5.10 25.80
CA LYS A 52 -26.29 4.18 24.66
C LYS A 52 -27.09 4.62 23.43
N SER A 53 -28.24 5.25 23.64
CA SER A 53 -29.08 5.76 22.54
C SER A 53 -28.38 6.83 21.70
N PHE A 54 -27.49 7.62 22.31
CA PHE A 54 -26.71 8.62 21.60
C PHE A 54 -25.59 8.00 20.76
N GLU A 55 -24.93 6.96 21.26
CA GLU A 55 -23.99 6.16 20.47
C GLU A 55 -24.69 5.50 19.27
N GLU A 56 -25.89 4.93 19.48
CA GLU A 56 -26.70 4.34 18.41
C GLU A 56 -27.12 5.41 17.37
N ASP A 57 -27.54 6.60 17.83
CA ASP A 57 -27.84 7.75 16.96
C ASP A 57 -26.61 8.16 16.13
N LEU A 58 -25.41 8.22 16.74
CA LEU A 58 -24.16 8.56 16.04
C LEU A 58 -23.70 7.47 15.07
N CYS A 59 -23.88 6.19 15.41
CA CYS A 59 -23.60 5.09 14.47
C CYS A 59 -24.48 5.19 13.22
N MET A 60 -25.78 5.46 13.40
CA MET A 60 -26.68 5.70 12.27
C MET A 60 -26.24 6.89 11.43
N LEU A 61 -25.82 8.00 12.07
CA LEU A 61 -25.28 9.15 11.34
C LEU A 61 -23.99 8.79 10.58
N TRP A 62 -23.12 7.97 11.16
CA TRP A 62 -21.92 7.49 10.47
C TRP A 62 -22.28 6.71 9.20
N ASP A 63 -23.19 5.75 9.27
CA ASP A 63 -23.66 5.01 8.08
C ASP A 63 -24.24 5.96 7.02
N MET A 64 -25.03 6.95 7.45
CA MET A 64 -25.62 7.95 6.56
C MET A 64 -24.58 8.81 5.84
N THR A 65 -23.44 9.11 6.46
CA THR A 65 -22.38 9.94 5.86
C THR A 65 -21.64 9.27 4.71
N ALA A 66 -21.95 8.00 4.38
CA ALA A 66 -21.55 7.40 3.12
C ALA A 66 -22.20 8.09 1.91
N GLU A 67 -23.37 8.71 2.09
CA GLU A 67 -24.09 9.42 1.02
C GLU A 67 -23.66 10.88 0.89
N ARG A 68 -23.35 11.32 -0.34
CA ARG A 68 -22.89 12.69 -0.62
C ARG A 68 -23.90 13.75 -0.16
N ASP A 69 -25.20 13.52 -0.36
CA ASP A 69 -26.23 14.49 0.01
C ASP A 69 -26.28 14.74 1.52
N VAL A 70 -26.05 13.70 2.33
CA VAL A 70 -25.94 13.82 3.80
C VAL A 70 -24.71 14.63 4.17
N VAL A 71 -23.57 14.40 3.52
CA VAL A 71 -22.35 15.18 3.78
C VAL A 71 -22.56 16.66 3.45
N LEU A 72 -23.19 16.98 2.31
CA LEU A 72 -23.48 18.36 1.92
C LEU A 72 -24.48 19.03 2.88
N PHE A 73 -25.47 18.28 3.36
CA PHE A 73 -26.38 18.75 4.40
C PHE A 73 -25.65 19.07 5.70
N LEU A 74 -24.77 18.17 6.16
CA LEU A 74 -23.92 18.39 7.34
C LEU A 74 -23.02 19.62 7.19
N GLN A 75 -22.41 19.82 6.02
CA GLN A 75 -21.61 21.03 5.74
C GLN A 75 -22.43 22.31 5.83
N LYS A 76 -23.66 22.32 5.28
CA LYS A 76 -24.57 23.47 5.37
C LYS A 76 -24.88 23.87 6.81
N HIS A 77 -24.76 22.94 7.75
CA HIS A 77 -25.02 23.14 9.17
C HIS A 77 -23.74 23.23 10.02
N ASP A 78 -22.58 23.55 9.40
CA ASP A 78 -21.30 23.75 10.09
C ASP A 78 -20.89 22.58 11.00
N SER A 79 -21.23 21.35 10.60
CA SER A 79 -21.05 20.17 11.47
C SER A 79 -19.59 19.98 11.90
N LEU A 80 -18.60 20.29 11.07
CA LEU A 80 -17.18 20.20 11.45
C LEU A 80 -16.85 21.05 12.68
N ASN A 81 -17.42 22.26 12.78
CA ASN A 81 -17.23 23.11 13.96
C ASN A 81 -17.90 22.48 15.19
N LEU A 82 -19.11 21.94 15.04
CA LEU A 82 -19.82 21.26 16.12
C LEU A 82 -19.05 20.03 16.62
N ILE A 83 -18.50 19.23 15.70
CA ILE A 83 -17.66 18.07 16.02
C ILE A 83 -16.40 18.53 16.75
N ASN A 84 -15.71 19.56 16.25
CA ASN A 84 -14.53 20.13 16.89
C ASN A 84 -14.81 20.56 18.35
N PHE A 85 -15.98 21.16 18.62
CA PHE A 85 -16.36 21.54 19.99
C PHE A 85 -16.77 20.35 20.87
N ALA A 86 -17.39 19.32 20.29
CA ALA A 86 -17.91 18.17 21.02
C ALA A 86 -16.86 17.10 21.33
N LEU A 87 -15.91 16.86 20.40
CA LEU A 87 -14.90 15.81 20.49
C LEU A 87 -14.07 15.85 21.80
N PRO A 88 -13.62 17.02 22.31
CA PRO A 88 -12.89 17.09 23.59
C PRO A 88 -13.68 16.61 24.81
N MET A 89 -15.02 16.48 24.71
CA MET A 89 -15.86 16.01 25.81
C MET A 89 -16.05 14.49 25.81
N MET A 90 -15.56 13.80 24.78
CA MET A 90 -15.71 12.36 24.61
C MET A 90 -14.47 11.63 25.09
N ASP A 91 -14.64 10.76 26.09
CA ASP A 91 -13.57 9.88 26.60
C ASP A 91 -13.72 8.42 26.13
N SER A 92 -14.88 8.07 25.53
CA SER A 92 -15.15 6.71 25.05
C SER A 92 -14.43 6.45 23.73
N PRO A 93 -13.54 5.44 23.63
CA PRO A 93 -12.88 5.08 22.37
C PRO A 93 -13.88 4.84 21.24
N ARG A 94 -15.01 4.20 21.53
CA ARG A 94 -16.06 3.94 20.55
C ARG A 94 -16.70 5.23 20.01
N LEU A 95 -16.95 6.22 20.86
CA LEU A 95 -17.50 7.50 20.40
C LEU A 95 -16.48 8.28 19.59
N ILE A 96 -15.21 8.29 20.01
CA ILE A 96 -14.12 8.93 19.26
C ILE A 96 -13.99 8.28 17.88
N GLU A 97 -13.96 6.94 17.82
CA GLU A 97 -13.96 6.17 16.58
C GLU A 97 -15.10 6.60 15.65
N ILE A 98 -16.34 6.65 16.15
CA ILE A 98 -17.51 7.05 15.36
C ILE A 98 -17.38 8.49 14.86
N MET A 99 -16.95 9.44 15.71
CA MET A 99 -16.80 10.84 15.31
C MET A 99 -15.71 11.02 14.25
N ILE A 100 -14.55 10.37 14.40
CA ILE A 100 -13.50 10.37 13.39
C ILE A 100 -13.98 9.69 12.11
N GLY A 101 -14.74 8.61 12.22
CA GLY A 101 -15.36 7.91 11.09
C GLY A 101 -16.33 8.78 10.30
N ILE A 102 -17.19 9.55 10.98
CA ILE A 102 -18.08 10.54 10.37
C ILE A 102 -17.25 11.58 9.60
N VAL A 103 -16.23 12.17 10.24
CA VAL A 103 -15.37 13.17 9.58
C VAL A 103 -14.62 12.55 8.40
N GLY A 104 -14.12 11.32 8.54
CA GLY A 104 -13.43 10.59 7.48
C GLY A 104 -14.31 10.37 6.25
N ASN A 105 -15.56 9.95 6.44
CA ASN A 105 -16.55 9.84 5.37
C ASN A 105 -16.86 11.21 4.73
N MET A 106 -17.03 12.25 5.54
CA MET A 106 -17.23 13.61 5.02
C MET A 106 -16.04 14.05 4.16
N CYS A 107 -14.80 13.75 4.58
CA CYS A 107 -13.57 14.06 3.86
C CYS A 107 -13.42 13.32 2.52
N CYS A 108 -14.34 12.42 2.15
CA CYS A 108 -14.44 11.91 0.77
C CYS A 108 -14.98 12.97 -0.22
N GLN A 109 -15.40 14.15 0.26
CA GLN A 109 -15.82 15.27 -0.58
C GLN A 109 -14.76 16.38 -0.57
N LYS A 110 -14.37 16.86 -1.75
CA LYS A 110 -13.29 17.84 -1.91
C LYS A 110 -13.57 19.15 -1.17
N GLU A 111 -14.84 19.55 -1.11
CA GLU A 111 -15.31 20.73 -0.40
C GLU A 111 -15.11 20.62 1.12
N VAL A 112 -15.25 19.41 1.68
CA VAL A 112 -14.97 19.13 3.10
C VAL A 112 -13.48 19.17 3.36
N VAL A 113 -12.65 18.53 2.53
CA VAL A 113 -11.19 18.57 2.66
C VAL A 113 -10.67 20.00 2.61
N SER A 114 -11.19 20.81 1.69
CA SER A 114 -10.85 22.24 1.60
C SER A 114 -11.27 23.05 2.84
N SER A 115 -12.26 22.58 3.59
CA SER A 115 -12.74 23.23 4.82
C SER A 115 -11.92 22.80 6.04
N ILE A 116 -11.69 21.50 6.21
CA ILE A 116 -10.93 20.97 7.36
C ILE A 116 -9.46 21.42 7.33
N LEU A 117 -8.86 21.57 6.15
CA LEU A 117 -7.51 22.10 5.98
C LEU A 117 -7.36 23.59 6.37
N LYS A 118 -8.47 24.30 6.58
CA LYS A 118 -8.46 25.68 7.13
C LYS A 118 -8.67 25.69 8.64
N MET A 119 -8.88 24.53 9.25
CA MET A 119 -9.15 24.33 10.67
C MET A 119 -7.96 23.63 11.34
N ASP A 120 -6.76 24.20 11.22
CA ASP A 120 -5.51 23.59 11.71
C ASP A 120 -5.62 23.03 13.14
N GLY A 121 -6.26 23.77 14.06
CA GLY A 121 -6.45 23.31 15.44
C GLY A 121 -7.30 22.04 15.54
N PHE A 122 -8.35 21.91 14.72
CA PHE A 122 -9.18 20.72 14.68
C PHE A 122 -8.44 19.55 14.02
N LEU A 123 -7.70 19.82 12.94
CA LEU A 123 -6.90 18.78 12.27
C LEU A 123 -5.79 18.26 13.19
N ILE A 124 -5.10 19.14 13.92
CA ILE A 124 -4.14 18.76 14.97
C ILE A 124 -4.83 17.90 16.02
N GLN A 125 -5.99 18.32 16.53
CA GLN A 125 -6.73 17.56 17.53
C GLN A 125 -7.10 16.16 17.04
N LEU A 126 -7.57 16.01 15.79
CA LEU A 126 -7.87 14.71 15.19
C LEU A 126 -6.60 13.85 15.11
N LEU A 127 -5.50 14.43 14.65
CA LEU A 127 -4.24 13.71 14.44
C LEU A 127 -3.54 13.33 15.76
N GLU A 128 -3.79 14.04 16.87
CA GLU A 128 -3.31 13.63 18.20
C GLU A 128 -3.86 12.26 18.63
N HIS A 129 -5.01 11.82 18.09
CA HIS A 129 -5.52 10.47 18.32
C HIS A 129 -4.66 9.38 17.65
N SER A 130 -3.66 9.72 16.83
CA SER A 130 -2.70 8.73 16.31
C SER A 130 -1.92 8.03 17.42
N LYS A 131 -1.84 8.65 18.60
CA LYS A 131 -1.10 8.16 19.77
C LYS A 131 -1.94 7.27 20.70
N CYS A 132 -3.19 6.96 20.34
CA CYS A 132 -4.03 6.07 21.14
C CYS A 132 -3.73 4.60 20.84
N ASP A 133 -4.17 3.72 21.75
CA ASP A 133 -4.00 2.27 21.61
C ASP A 133 -5.19 1.57 20.94
N ASP A 134 -6.26 2.32 20.63
CA ASP A 134 -7.49 1.76 20.05
C ASP A 134 -7.37 1.58 18.53
N SER A 135 -7.29 0.32 18.09
CA SER A 135 -7.04 0.00 16.69
C SER A 135 -8.13 0.52 15.74
N LEU A 136 -9.39 0.52 16.18
CA LEU A 136 -10.51 0.96 15.33
C LEU A 136 -10.47 2.47 15.11
N THR A 137 -10.18 3.24 16.16
CA THR A 137 -9.96 4.69 16.10
C THR A 137 -8.80 5.01 15.15
N LEU A 138 -7.67 4.30 15.29
CA LEU A 138 -6.53 4.47 14.40
C LEU A 138 -6.88 4.18 12.94
N VAL A 139 -7.62 3.09 12.65
CA VAL A 139 -8.09 2.79 11.29
C VAL A 139 -8.89 3.96 10.71
N GLN A 140 -9.84 4.53 11.47
CA GLN A 140 -10.62 5.67 10.97
C GLN A 140 -9.76 6.93 10.75
N LEU A 141 -8.79 7.18 11.63
CA LEU A 141 -7.88 8.30 11.49
C LEU A 141 -7.00 8.18 10.24
N LEU A 142 -6.44 6.99 9.99
CA LEU A 142 -5.62 6.73 8.81
C LEU A 142 -6.44 6.87 7.51
N ARG A 143 -7.70 6.40 7.51
CA ARG A 143 -8.65 6.59 6.39
C ARG A 143 -8.93 8.07 6.13
N LEU A 144 -9.18 8.85 7.19
CA LEU A 144 -9.38 10.30 7.08
C LEU A 144 -8.16 10.97 6.43
N ILE A 145 -6.95 10.62 6.89
CA ILE A 145 -5.71 11.18 6.35
C ILE A 145 -5.54 10.81 4.87
N ASN A 146 -5.86 9.57 4.48
CA ASN A 146 -5.83 9.15 3.08
C ASN A 146 -6.79 9.96 2.21
N SER A 147 -8.03 10.17 2.65
CA SER A 147 -9.01 11.00 1.94
C SER A 147 -8.51 12.44 1.78
N CYS A 148 -7.92 13.00 2.84
CA CYS A 148 -7.32 14.33 2.79
C CYS A 148 -6.17 14.41 1.79
N LEU A 149 -5.23 13.45 1.80
CA LEU A 149 -4.10 13.41 0.86
C LEU A 149 -4.59 13.27 -0.59
N PHE A 150 -5.54 12.36 -0.83
CA PHE A 150 -6.06 12.06 -2.16
C PHE A 150 -6.78 13.24 -2.82
N LEU A 151 -7.54 14.02 -2.05
CA LEU A 151 -8.33 15.15 -2.58
C LEU A 151 -7.65 16.51 -2.45
N SER A 152 -6.51 16.57 -1.76
CA SER A 152 -5.68 17.77 -1.65
C SER A 152 -5.08 18.15 -2.99
N ASN A 153 -4.99 19.45 -3.28
CA ASN A 153 -4.17 19.92 -4.37
C ASN A 153 -2.71 20.06 -3.89
N ASP A 154 -1.76 20.21 -4.82
CA ASP A 154 -0.34 20.37 -4.48
C ASP A 154 -0.06 21.55 -3.51
N SER A 155 -0.90 22.60 -3.54
CA SER A 155 -0.81 23.75 -2.62
C SER A 155 -1.20 23.42 -1.18
N ASP A 156 -1.96 22.34 -0.97
CA ASP A 156 -2.54 21.96 0.32
C ASP A 156 -1.60 21.01 1.09
N ILE A 157 -0.76 20.27 0.37
CA ILE A 157 0.22 19.31 0.94
C ILE A 157 1.12 19.93 2.03
N PRO A 158 1.67 21.15 1.88
CA PRO A 158 2.48 21.77 2.93
C PRO A 158 1.76 21.95 4.27
N ILE A 159 0.42 22.15 4.24
CA ILE A 159 -0.41 22.28 5.44
C ILE A 159 -0.44 20.94 6.18
N LEU A 160 -0.80 19.86 5.47
CA LEU A 160 -0.81 18.49 6.02
C LEU A 160 0.55 18.11 6.62
N MET A 161 1.65 18.37 5.89
CA MET A 161 2.99 18.06 6.39
C MET A 161 3.35 18.85 7.65
N THR A 162 2.90 20.10 7.77
CA THR A 162 3.09 20.91 8.99
C THR A 162 2.33 20.32 10.17
N VAL A 163 1.09 19.87 9.95
CA VAL A 163 0.31 19.22 10.99
C VAL A 163 0.95 17.89 11.40
N PHE A 164 1.33 17.04 10.44
CA PHE A 164 2.06 15.79 10.70
C PHE A 164 3.32 16.02 11.55
N GLU A 165 4.04 17.11 11.31
CA GLU A 165 5.25 17.46 12.04
C GLU A 165 4.91 17.86 13.48
N SER A 166 3.87 18.69 13.65
CA SER A 166 3.45 19.20 14.96
C SER A 166 3.02 18.09 15.93
N VAL A 167 2.43 17.01 15.44
CA VAL A 167 1.96 15.90 16.28
C VAL A 167 2.96 14.75 16.41
N GLY A 168 4.08 14.78 15.66
CA GLY A 168 5.02 13.65 15.60
C GLY A 168 4.40 12.43 14.91
N TYR A 169 3.77 12.63 13.77
CA TYR A 169 3.01 11.59 13.07
C TYR A 169 3.90 10.46 12.52
N SER A 170 5.05 10.78 11.91
CA SER A 170 5.89 9.75 11.27
C SER A 170 6.41 8.68 12.24
N PRO A 171 6.95 8.99 13.43
CA PRO A 171 7.30 7.95 14.42
C PRO A 171 6.10 7.10 14.84
N THR A 172 4.92 7.69 14.92
CA THR A 172 3.68 6.99 15.29
C THR A 172 3.27 5.98 14.22
N LEU A 173 3.33 6.38 12.94
CA LEU A 173 3.05 5.50 11.82
C LEU A 173 4.05 4.32 11.77
N TYR A 174 5.34 4.57 12.01
CA TYR A 174 6.37 3.53 12.08
C TYR A 174 6.13 2.58 13.25
N PHE A 175 5.72 3.11 14.40
CA PHE A 175 5.35 2.29 15.54
C PHE A 175 4.19 1.33 15.22
N ILE A 176 3.15 1.81 14.52
CA ILE A 176 2.01 0.99 14.08
C ILE A 176 2.49 -0.12 13.14
N LEU A 177 3.24 0.23 12.08
CA LEU A 177 3.76 -0.73 11.11
C LEU A 177 4.64 -1.80 11.77
N LYS A 178 5.44 -1.41 12.76
CA LYS A 178 6.38 -2.30 13.43
C LYS A 178 5.75 -3.23 14.47
N ASN A 179 4.68 -2.81 15.15
CA ASN A 179 4.20 -3.49 16.36
C ASN A 179 2.74 -3.96 16.30
N SER A 180 1.95 -3.53 15.32
CA SER A 180 0.56 -3.96 15.24
C SER A 180 0.46 -5.43 14.84
N SER A 181 -0.55 -6.12 15.35
CA SER A 181 -1.01 -7.44 14.89
C SER A 181 -2.47 -7.40 14.43
N HIS A 182 -3.08 -6.21 14.37
CA HIS A 182 -4.45 -6.03 13.93
C HIS A 182 -4.51 -5.86 12.41
N LYS A 183 -5.00 -6.89 11.70
CA LYS A 183 -5.09 -6.96 10.22
C LYS A 183 -5.44 -5.61 9.57
N ASP A 184 -6.62 -5.06 9.87
CA ASP A 184 -7.10 -3.86 9.18
C ASP A 184 -6.24 -2.62 9.47
N LEU A 185 -5.65 -2.55 10.67
CA LEU A 185 -4.79 -1.44 11.05
C LEU A 185 -3.46 -1.51 10.27
N LEU A 186 -2.85 -2.69 10.12
CA LEU A 186 -1.62 -2.83 9.32
C LEU A 186 -1.86 -2.45 7.87
N VAL A 187 -2.92 -2.98 7.25
CA VAL A 187 -3.24 -2.70 5.85
C VAL A 187 -3.48 -1.21 5.65
N THR A 188 -4.30 -0.60 6.51
CA THR A 188 -4.59 0.84 6.42
C THR A 188 -3.34 1.69 6.66
N ALA A 189 -2.43 1.26 7.56
CA ALA A 189 -1.15 1.94 7.80
C ALA A 189 -0.19 1.85 6.62
N LEU A 190 -0.12 0.69 5.95
CA LEU A 190 0.65 0.52 4.72
C LEU A 190 0.12 1.42 3.61
N GLU A 191 -1.20 1.42 3.39
CA GLU A 191 -1.84 2.30 2.40
C GLU A 191 -1.61 3.79 2.74
N ASN A 192 -1.64 4.15 4.02
CA ASN A 192 -1.38 5.50 4.47
C ASN A 192 0.06 5.94 4.23
N MET A 193 1.04 5.09 4.56
CA MET A 193 2.44 5.36 4.26
C MET A 193 2.66 5.51 2.76
N ASN A 194 2.02 4.65 1.93
CA ASN A 194 2.10 4.76 0.48
C ASN A 194 1.52 6.07 -0.03
N ALA A 195 0.32 6.44 0.44
CA ALA A 195 -0.33 7.71 0.07
C ALA A 195 0.53 8.92 0.46
N ILE A 196 1.18 8.88 1.62
CA ILE A 196 2.14 9.91 2.05
C ILE A 196 3.35 9.94 1.12
N CYS A 197 3.95 8.80 0.80
CA CYS A 197 5.05 8.73 -0.16
C CYS A 197 4.64 9.33 -1.51
N SER A 198 3.51 8.93 -2.09
CA SER A 198 3.08 9.41 -3.40
C SER A 198 2.68 10.89 -3.41
N SER A 199 2.05 11.38 -2.33
CA SER A 199 1.49 12.75 -2.29
C SER A 199 2.49 13.79 -1.77
N CYS A 200 3.35 13.40 -0.82
CA CYS A 200 4.29 14.31 -0.16
C CYS A 200 5.70 14.24 -0.76
N ASN A 201 6.10 13.14 -1.43
CA ASN A 201 7.40 13.05 -2.10
C ASN A 201 7.31 13.51 -3.56
N THR A 202 7.02 14.80 -3.76
CA THR A 202 7.05 15.44 -5.08
C THR A 202 8.31 16.29 -5.21
N GLU A 203 8.68 16.69 -6.44
CA GLU A 203 9.82 17.58 -6.67
C GLU A 203 9.79 18.83 -5.77
N ARG A 204 8.59 19.41 -5.58
CA ARG A 204 8.35 20.61 -4.79
C ARG A 204 8.51 20.40 -3.28
N HIS A 205 8.09 19.24 -2.76
CA HIS A 205 8.02 18.97 -1.32
C HIS A 205 9.07 17.98 -0.82
N SER A 206 9.91 17.45 -1.72
CA SER A 206 10.96 16.44 -1.49
C SER A 206 11.84 16.75 -0.29
N SER A 207 12.29 18.00 -0.12
CA SER A 207 13.13 18.39 1.02
C SER A 207 12.40 18.29 2.37
N LYS A 208 11.11 18.66 2.42
CA LYS A 208 10.32 18.53 3.64
C LYS A 208 9.98 17.06 3.92
N PHE A 209 9.71 16.29 2.87
CA PHE A 209 9.47 14.85 2.98
C PHE A 209 10.70 14.15 3.55
N LEU A 210 11.89 14.46 3.00
CA LEU A 210 13.17 13.95 3.46
C LEU A 210 13.36 14.18 4.97
N MET A 211 13.16 15.40 5.45
CA MET A 211 13.34 15.74 6.87
C MET A 211 12.35 15.03 7.80
N GLN A 212 11.14 14.76 7.31
CA GLN A 212 10.05 14.27 8.14
C GLN A 212 9.93 12.75 8.14
N PHE A 213 10.02 12.13 6.97
CA PHE A 213 9.74 10.72 6.74
C PHE A 213 10.98 9.88 6.47
N LEU A 214 12.10 10.46 6.00
CA LEU A 214 13.34 9.69 5.83
C LEU A 214 14.07 9.48 7.16
N ARG A 215 13.55 8.55 7.96
CA ARG A 215 14.08 8.11 9.25
C ARG A 215 14.67 6.71 9.12
N SER A 216 15.71 6.41 9.89
CA SER A 216 16.36 5.09 9.93
C SER A 216 15.39 3.94 10.21
N GLU A 217 14.32 4.24 10.95
CA GLU A 217 13.32 3.29 11.41
C GLU A 217 12.19 3.06 10.38
N ALA A 218 12.27 3.62 9.17
CA ALA A 218 11.19 3.47 8.21
C ALA A 218 11.19 2.08 7.55
N LEU A 219 12.35 1.59 7.10
CA LEU A 219 12.44 0.32 6.37
C LEU A 219 12.39 -0.93 7.27
N ASP A 220 12.91 -0.86 8.50
CA ASP A 220 12.76 -1.96 9.47
C ASP A 220 11.29 -2.08 9.93
N SER A 221 10.59 -0.97 10.14
CA SER A 221 9.16 -0.96 10.44
C SER A 221 8.32 -1.53 9.29
N LEU A 222 8.69 -1.23 8.05
CA LEU A 222 8.04 -1.79 6.86
C LEU A 222 8.30 -3.30 6.74
N SER A 223 9.54 -3.74 6.97
CA SER A 223 9.89 -5.17 6.96
C SER A 223 9.16 -5.96 8.05
N ALA A 224 9.03 -5.37 9.24
CA ALA A 224 8.24 -5.95 10.33
C ALA A 224 6.76 -6.12 9.95
N ALA A 225 6.14 -5.10 9.32
CA ALA A 225 4.77 -5.18 8.83
C ALA A 225 4.59 -6.32 7.81
N ILE A 226 5.52 -6.42 6.84
CA ILE A 226 5.47 -7.49 5.83
C ILE A 226 5.70 -8.86 6.46
N THR A 227 6.57 -8.98 7.45
CA THR A 227 6.75 -10.22 8.20
C THR A 227 5.47 -10.61 8.93
N GLU A 228 4.81 -9.68 9.61
CA GLU A 228 3.54 -9.94 10.29
C GLU A 228 2.48 -10.43 9.30
N ILE A 229 2.31 -9.76 8.16
CA ILE A 229 1.33 -10.14 7.12
C ILE A 229 1.62 -11.51 6.51
N THR A 230 2.87 -11.75 6.10
CA THR A 230 3.24 -12.95 5.33
C THR A 230 3.49 -14.18 6.18
N THR A 231 3.76 -14.01 7.49
CA THR A 231 4.14 -15.10 8.38
C THR A 231 3.09 -15.35 9.46
N ASN A 232 2.70 -14.32 10.20
CA ASN A 232 1.86 -14.48 11.39
C ASN A 232 0.37 -14.38 11.08
N LEU A 233 0.00 -13.52 10.13
CA LEU A 233 -1.39 -13.27 9.74
C LEU A 233 -1.76 -13.87 8.38
N LYS A 234 -0.89 -14.66 7.74
CA LYS A 234 -1.08 -15.19 6.37
C LYS A 234 -2.49 -15.77 6.15
N ASP A 235 -2.99 -16.57 7.08
CA ASP A 235 -4.29 -17.24 6.98
C ASP A 235 -5.50 -16.32 7.16
N SER A 236 -5.28 -15.11 7.70
CA SER A 236 -6.33 -14.08 7.89
C SER A 236 -6.51 -13.18 6.67
N PHE A 237 -5.61 -13.28 5.68
CA PHE A 237 -5.62 -12.47 4.47
C PHE A 237 -6.09 -13.29 3.27
N ARG A 238 -6.80 -12.61 2.36
CA ARG A 238 -6.99 -13.12 1.01
C ARG A 238 -5.72 -12.94 0.19
N THR A 239 -5.54 -13.77 -0.83
CA THR A 239 -4.41 -13.71 -1.77
C THR A 239 -4.19 -12.29 -2.33
N ASP A 240 -5.27 -11.64 -2.77
CA ASP A 240 -5.21 -10.28 -3.35
C ASP A 240 -4.83 -9.20 -2.32
N GLU A 241 -5.16 -9.40 -1.04
CA GLU A 241 -4.75 -8.49 0.04
C GLU A 241 -3.24 -8.62 0.35
N ILE A 242 -2.71 -9.85 0.32
CA ILE A 242 -1.27 -10.10 0.50
C ILE A 242 -0.50 -9.47 -0.65
N GLU A 243 -0.88 -9.76 -1.89
CA GLU A 243 -0.22 -9.23 -3.10
C GLU A 243 -0.17 -7.71 -3.11
N ARG A 244 -1.32 -7.07 -2.84
CA ARG A 244 -1.40 -5.61 -2.69
C ARG A 244 -0.45 -5.10 -1.60
N SER A 245 -0.35 -5.78 -0.46
CA SER A 245 0.55 -5.38 0.63
C SER A 245 2.03 -5.50 0.22
N LEU A 246 2.40 -6.57 -0.48
CA LEU A 246 3.76 -6.77 -1.01
C LEU A 246 4.13 -5.67 -2.02
N ILE A 247 3.25 -5.38 -2.98
CA ILE A 247 3.46 -4.34 -3.99
C ILE A 247 3.60 -2.96 -3.33
N ILE A 248 2.70 -2.62 -2.40
CA ILE A 248 2.76 -1.36 -1.65
C ILE A 248 4.09 -1.23 -0.90
N SER A 249 4.59 -2.31 -0.29
CA SER A 249 5.88 -2.26 0.42
C SER A 249 7.07 -1.99 -0.51
N LEU A 250 7.05 -2.51 -1.73
CA LEU A 250 8.07 -2.19 -2.73
C LEU A 250 7.99 -0.72 -3.15
N GLN A 251 6.78 -0.21 -3.38
CA GLN A 251 6.57 1.20 -3.75
C GLN A 251 7.06 2.14 -2.64
N ILE A 252 6.70 1.89 -1.38
CA ILE A 252 7.19 2.66 -0.24
C ILE A 252 8.73 2.60 -0.18
N SER A 253 9.32 1.41 -0.30
CA SER A 253 10.77 1.23 -0.28
C SER A 253 11.47 2.05 -1.37
N LEU A 254 10.95 2.02 -2.60
CA LEU A 254 11.50 2.80 -3.71
C LEU A 254 11.39 4.32 -3.47
N HIS A 255 10.26 4.79 -2.93
CA HIS A 255 10.10 6.20 -2.57
C HIS A 255 11.10 6.65 -1.50
N LEU A 256 11.35 5.82 -0.49
CA LEU A 256 12.33 6.11 0.57
C LEU A 256 13.77 6.02 0.05
N LEU A 257 14.05 5.15 -0.91
CA LEU A 257 15.39 4.97 -1.49
C LEU A 257 15.70 5.95 -2.63
N GLY A 258 14.76 6.81 -3.01
CA GLY A 258 14.92 7.78 -4.09
C GLY A 258 15.85 8.98 -3.80
N PHE A 259 16.50 9.02 -2.63
CA PHE A 259 17.38 10.12 -2.22
C PHE A 259 18.85 9.67 -2.15
N ASP A 260 19.77 10.58 -2.49
CA ASP A 260 21.22 10.29 -2.46
C ASP A 260 21.72 9.85 -1.08
N SER A 261 21.11 10.35 0.00
CA SER A 261 21.46 10.01 1.38
C SER A 261 20.83 8.71 1.89
N SER A 262 19.91 8.09 1.13
CA SER A 262 19.12 6.95 1.64
C SER A 262 19.98 5.75 2.00
N ALA A 263 21.03 5.45 1.22
CA ALA A 263 21.90 4.32 1.49
C ALA A 263 22.62 4.44 2.86
N GLU A 264 23.02 5.66 3.25
CA GLU A 264 23.65 5.91 4.55
C GLU A 264 22.63 5.83 5.70
N ILE A 265 21.44 6.40 5.50
CA ILE A 265 20.37 6.42 6.51
C ILE A 265 19.90 5.00 6.87
N TYR A 266 19.85 4.12 5.88
CA TYR A 266 19.33 2.76 6.03
C TYR A 266 20.40 1.69 6.20
N GLU A 267 21.64 2.07 6.54
CA GLU A 267 22.73 1.11 6.73
C GLU A 267 22.36 0.02 7.75
N ASN A 268 21.70 0.41 8.84
CA ASN A 268 21.30 -0.51 9.91
C ASN A 268 20.04 -1.33 9.59
N SER A 269 19.31 -0.99 8.54
CA SER A 269 18.05 -1.66 8.15
C SER A 269 18.28 -2.70 7.04
N LYS A 270 19.52 -2.90 6.58
CA LYS A 270 19.81 -3.78 5.44
C LYS A 270 19.36 -5.22 5.66
N ASP A 271 19.57 -5.77 6.86
CA ASP A 271 19.15 -7.14 7.18
C ASP A 271 17.62 -7.27 7.15
N ASP A 272 16.89 -6.27 7.65
CA ASP A 272 15.43 -6.23 7.59
C ASP A 272 14.93 -6.13 6.15
N VAL A 273 15.57 -5.31 5.31
CA VAL A 273 15.22 -5.22 3.89
C VAL A 273 15.50 -6.55 3.18
N ILE A 274 16.60 -7.24 3.50
CA ILE A 274 16.89 -8.58 2.97
C ILE A 274 15.77 -9.58 3.34
N VAL A 275 15.27 -9.53 4.57
CA VAL A 275 14.16 -10.38 5.02
C VAL A 275 12.90 -10.10 4.20
N MET A 276 12.57 -8.83 4.02
CA MET A 276 11.41 -8.40 3.23
C MET A 276 11.51 -8.82 1.76
N MET A 277 12.66 -8.60 1.11
CA MET A 277 12.88 -9.02 -0.29
C MET A 277 12.75 -10.54 -0.43
N ARG A 278 13.30 -11.31 0.52
CA ARG A 278 13.16 -12.77 0.53
C ARG A 278 11.69 -13.20 0.61
N GLN A 279 10.90 -12.61 1.53
CA GLN A 279 9.49 -12.97 1.70
C GLN A 279 8.67 -12.69 0.44
N ILE A 280 8.93 -11.55 -0.22
CA ILE A 280 8.28 -11.21 -1.49
C ILE A 280 8.65 -12.22 -2.57
N LEU A 281 9.94 -12.54 -2.72
CA LEU A 281 10.40 -13.51 -3.74
C LEU A 281 9.91 -14.93 -3.46
N ASP A 282 9.85 -15.35 -2.20
CA ASP A 282 9.34 -16.67 -1.80
C ASP A 282 7.87 -16.83 -2.18
N TYR A 283 7.05 -15.79 -1.93
CA TYR A 283 5.64 -15.75 -2.32
C TYR A 283 5.47 -15.95 -3.84
N TYR A 284 6.19 -15.17 -4.65
CA TYR A 284 6.07 -15.26 -6.11
C TYR A 284 6.77 -16.48 -6.72
N GLU A 285 7.81 -17.01 -6.08
CA GLU A 285 8.38 -18.32 -6.43
C GLU A 285 7.33 -19.42 -6.24
N GLU A 286 6.66 -19.47 -5.09
CA GLU A 286 5.62 -20.46 -4.82
C GLU A 286 4.51 -20.38 -5.88
N LYS A 287 4.03 -19.16 -6.16
CA LYS A 287 2.99 -18.90 -7.17
C LYS A 287 3.40 -19.36 -8.57
N LEU A 288 4.58 -18.97 -9.04
CA LEU A 288 5.04 -19.28 -10.40
C LEU A 288 5.51 -20.74 -10.55
N VAL A 289 6.29 -21.25 -9.60
CA VAL A 289 6.98 -22.55 -9.73
C VAL A 289 6.09 -23.70 -9.28
N ILE A 290 5.36 -23.54 -8.17
CA ILE A 290 4.55 -24.61 -7.58
C ILE A 290 3.12 -24.54 -8.11
N GLN A 291 2.49 -23.37 -8.04
CA GLN A 291 1.09 -23.19 -8.42
C GLN A 291 0.92 -22.99 -9.93
N LYS A 292 2.00 -22.65 -10.64
CA LYS A 292 2.01 -22.36 -12.09
C LYS A 292 1.07 -21.23 -12.47
N GLU A 293 0.91 -20.27 -11.57
CA GLU A 293 0.11 -19.07 -11.79
C GLU A 293 1.05 -17.92 -12.19
N ILE A 294 0.61 -17.14 -13.17
CA ILE A 294 1.34 -16.00 -13.68
C ILE A 294 0.78 -14.75 -13.06
N GLU A 295 1.66 -13.94 -12.48
CA GLU A 295 1.33 -12.61 -12.02
C GLU A 295 1.81 -11.58 -13.05
N PRO A 296 0.92 -10.80 -13.68
CA PRO A 296 1.29 -9.77 -14.65
C PRO A 296 2.31 -8.77 -14.11
N ASP A 297 2.17 -8.41 -12.83
CA ASP A 297 3.03 -7.42 -12.15
C ASP A 297 4.41 -7.99 -11.75
N LEU A 298 4.65 -9.30 -11.91
CA LEU A 298 5.90 -9.94 -11.44
C LEU A 298 7.15 -9.33 -12.07
N ILE A 299 7.07 -8.86 -13.31
CA ILE A 299 8.17 -8.18 -13.98
C ILE A 299 8.57 -6.92 -13.21
N ASP A 300 7.61 -6.04 -12.93
CA ASP A 300 7.82 -4.78 -12.21
C ASP A 300 8.28 -5.04 -10.76
N ILE A 301 7.79 -6.11 -10.14
CA ILE A 301 8.22 -6.57 -8.82
C ILE A 301 9.71 -6.94 -8.84
N ILE A 302 10.17 -7.75 -9.79
CA ILE A 302 11.58 -8.16 -9.89
C ILE A 302 12.48 -6.95 -10.17
N GLU A 303 12.05 -6.01 -11.02
CA GLU A 303 12.79 -4.78 -11.30
C GLU A 303 12.89 -3.86 -10.07
N SER A 304 11.80 -3.74 -9.31
CA SER A 304 11.75 -3.00 -8.05
C SER A 304 12.72 -3.59 -7.03
N ILE A 305 12.68 -4.91 -6.85
CA ILE A 305 13.60 -5.64 -5.95
C ILE A 305 15.06 -5.44 -6.39
N SER A 306 15.36 -5.57 -7.68
CA SER A 306 16.72 -5.35 -8.18
C SER A 306 17.20 -3.91 -7.93
N THR A 307 16.31 -2.92 -8.04
CA THR A 307 16.64 -1.52 -7.78
C THR A 307 16.97 -1.30 -6.30
N ILE A 308 16.12 -1.79 -5.40
CA ILE A 308 16.31 -1.71 -3.94
C ILE A 308 17.64 -2.36 -3.53
N ILE A 309 17.91 -3.59 -4.01
CA ILE A 309 19.13 -4.34 -3.72
C ILE A 309 20.39 -3.58 -4.14
N ASN A 310 20.34 -2.95 -5.33
CA ASN A 310 21.48 -2.22 -5.87
C ASN A 310 21.74 -0.92 -5.11
N ILE A 311 20.69 -0.14 -4.78
CA ILE A 311 20.84 1.12 -4.02
C ILE A 311 21.47 0.85 -2.64
N LEU A 312 21.03 -0.21 -1.96
CA LEU A 312 21.53 -0.57 -0.63
C LEU A 312 22.77 -1.48 -0.66
N ASN A 313 23.28 -1.84 -1.83
CA ASN A 313 24.42 -2.75 -2.01
C ASN A 313 24.27 -4.08 -1.24
N LEU A 314 23.06 -4.65 -1.23
CA LEU A 314 22.73 -5.84 -0.42
C LEU A 314 23.45 -7.11 -0.91
N ASN A 315 23.90 -7.12 -2.17
CA ASN A 315 24.69 -8.21 -2.76
C ASN A 315 25.96 -8.55 -2.00
N ASN A 316 26.59 -7.57 -1.35
CA ASN A 316 27.88 -7.75 -0.69
C ASN A 316 27.76 -8.52 0.65
N ILE A 317 26.58 -8.48 1.26
CA ILE A 317 26.36 -8.98 2.62
C ILE A 317 25.41 -10.17 2.68
N CYS A 318 24.65 -10.41 1.61
CA CYS A 318 23.57 -11.37 1.59
C CYS A 318 24.01 -12.74 1.06
N ASP A 319 23.45 -13.80 1.64
CA ASP A 319 23.59 -15.18 1.16
C ASP A 319 22.70 -15.45 -0.07
N LEU A 320 23.15 -16.34 -0.96
CA LEU A 320 22.46 -16.64 -2.22
C LEU A 320 21.02 -17.13 -2.00
N THR A 321 20.75 -17.79 -0.87
CA THR A 321 19.43 -18.34 -0.53
C THR A 321 18.35 -17.27 -0.35
N LYS A 322 18.72 -15.98 -0.21
CA LYS A 322 17.74 -14.92 0.08
C LYS A 322 17.07 -14.35 -1.16
N TYR A 323 17.71 -14.38 -2.32
CA TYR A 323 17.09 -13.92 -3.57
C TYR A 323 17.66 -14.56 -4.83
N PHE A 324 18.93 -14.96 -4.86
CA PHE A 324 19.52 -15.59 -6.05
C PHE A 324 18.83 -16.93 -6.34
N ASP A 325 18.68 -17.79 -5.32
CA ASP A 325 18.04 -19.10 -5.49
C ASP A 325 16.59 -18.98 -5.95
N HIS A 326 15.82 -18.06 -5.35
CA HIS A 326 14.44 -17.78 -5.75
C HIS A 326 14.37 -17.33 -7.21
N SER A 327 15.25 -16.40 -7.60
CA SER A 327 15.33 -15.89 -8.98
C SER A 327 15.69 -16.99 -9.99
N TYR A 328 16.66 -17.85 -9.64
CA TYR A 328 17.09 -18.93 -10.52
C TYR A 328 16.00 -20.00 -10.70
N LYS A 329 15.27 -20.37 -9.64
CA LYS A 329 14.16 -21.33 -9.75
C LYS A 329 13.03 -20.77 -10.61
N MET A 330 12.66 -19.51 -10.44
CA MET A 330 11.69 -18.84 -11.31
C MET A 330 12.17 -18.83 -12.77
N TRP A 331 13.43 -18.45 -13.02
CA TRP A 331 14.02 -18.46 -14.36
C TRP A 331 13.99 -19.86 -14.99
N LYS A 332 14.28 -20.90 -14.20
CA LYS A 332 14.24 -22.29 -14.65
C LYS A 332 12.82 -22.74 -14.99
N ALA A 333 11.83 -22.36 -14.19
CA ALA A 333 10.42 -22.65 -14.47
C ALA A 333 9.96 -21.98 -15.77
N VAL A 334 10.28 -20.69 -15.96
CA VAL A 334 10.00 -19.92 -17.19
C VAL A 334 10.62 -20.61 -18.42
N ASN A 335 11.87 -21.07 -18.34
CA ASN A 335 12.50 -21.79 -19.44
C ASN A 335 11.88 -23.17 -19.73
N MET A 336 11.43 -23.89 -18.70
CA MET A 336 10.73 -25.16 -18.89
C MET A 336 9.39 -24.95 -19.60
N ILE A 337 8.66 -23.90 -19.23
CA ILE A 337 7.41 -23.49 -19.89
C ILE A 337 7.69 -23.24 -21.39
N MET A 338 8.70 -22.44 -21.74
CA MET A 338 9.07 -22.19 -23.15
C MET A 338 9.42 -23.45 -23.93
N LYS A 339 10.13 -24.40 -23.31
CA LYS A 339 10.53 -25.66 -23.96
C LYS A 339 9.32 -26.56 -24.21
N SER A 340 8.42 -26.68 -23.24
CA SER A 340 7.21 -27.51 -23.35
C SER A 340 6.24 -27.04 -24.44
N ASP A 341 6.20 -25.74 -24.72
CA ASP A 341 5.37 -25.18 -25.80
C ASP A 341 5.98 -25.42 -27.18
N LYS A 342 7.31 -25.31 -27.33
CA LYS A 342 8.02 -25.65 -28.58
C LYS A 342 7.82 -27.10 -28.99
N ASP A 343 7.64 -28.00 -28.03
CA ASP A 343 7.40 -29.42 -28.24
C ASP A 343 5.90 -29.75 -28.48
N GLY A 344 5.01 -28.75 -28.48
CA GLY A 344 3.58 -28.92 -28.78
C GLY A 344 2.77 -29.61 -27.68
N ALA A 345 3.29 -29.67 -26.44
CA ALA A 345 2.72 -30.45 -25.34
C ALA A 345 1.78 -29.65 -24.40
N THR A 346 1.45 -28.40 -24.74
CA THR A 346 0.69 -27.49 -23.86
C THR A 346 -0.83 -27.59 -24.07
N ASN A 347 -1.56 -27.89 -22.99
CA ASN A 347 -3.04 -28.00 -22.92
C ASN A 347 -3.77 -26.64 -22.82
N PHE A 348 -3.11 -25.51 -23.05
CA PHE A 348 -3.70 -24.17 -22.91
C PHE A 348 -4.56 -23.79 -24.13
N GLU A 349 -5.57 -22.94 -23.93
CA GLU A 349 -6.33 -22.32 -25.01
C GLU A 349 -5.45 -21.33 -25.78
N GLN A 350 -5.84 -21.00 -27.02
CA GLN A 350 -4.94 -20.34 -27.98
C GLN A 350 -4.61 -18.88 -27.58
N ASP A 351 -5.52 -18.19 -26.90
CA ASP A 351 -5.32 -16.83 -26.39
C ASP A 351 -4.44 -16.85 -25.12
N ASP A 352 -4.66 -17.79 -24.20
CA ASP A 352 -3.83 -17.99 -23.00
C ASP A 352 -2.37 -18.31 -23.36
N LYS A 353 -2.13 -19.00 -24.49
CA LYS A 353 -0.76 -19.27 -24.97
C LYS A 353 -0.02 -18.01 -25.39
N VAL A 354 -0.69 -17.04 -26.00
CA VAL A 354 -0.04 -15.80 -26.46
C VAL A 354 0.40 -14.96 -25.27
N GLU A 355 -0.47 -14.81 -24.27
CA GLU A 355 -0.17 -14.07 -23.04
C GLU A 355 0.94 -14.75 -22.23
N LEU A 356 0.88 -16.08 -22.08
CA LEU A 356 1.93 -16.89 -21.47
C LEU A 356 3.29 -16.67 -22.15
N LEU A 357 3.34 -16.73 -23.49
CA LEU A 357 4.58 -16.55 -24.25
C LEU A 357 5.13 -15.13 -24.14
N ASP A 358 4.26 -14.12 -24.21
CA ASP A 358 4.63 -12.71 -24.04
C ASP A 358 5.25 -12.48 -22.65
N PHE A 359 4.56 -12.90 -21.59
CA PHE A 359 5.06 -12.84 -20.21
C PHE A 359 6.42 -13.53 -20.06
N THR A 360 6.50 -14.78 -20.51
CA THR A 360 7.69 -15.63 -20.38
C THR A 360 8.90 -15.05 -21.12
N SER A 361 8.66 -14.39 -22.25
CA SER A 361 9.72 -13.69 -22.99
C SER A 361 10.24 -12.45 -22.26
N LYS A 362 9.35 -11.72 -21.58
CA LYS A 362 9.67 -10.45 -20.90
C LYS A 362 10.31 -10.65 -19.52
N ILE A 363 9.87 -11.66 -18.75
CA ILE A 363 10.37 -11.88 -17.39
C ILE A 363 11.81 -12.39 -17.32
N LYS A 364 12.32 -12.98 -18.41
CA LYS A 364 13.66 -13.56 -18.45
C LYS A 364 14.77 -12.52 -18.19
N ALA A 365 14.70 -11.37 -18.84
CA ALA A 365 15.72 -10.32 -18.71
C ALA A 365 15.79 -9.69 -17.31
N PRO A 366 14.67 -9.34 -16.64
CA PRO A 366 14.66 -8.93 -15.23
C PRO A 366 15.28 -9.97 -14.28
N LEU A 367 14.91 -11.25 -14.41
CA LEU A 367 15.47 -12.33 -13.59
C LEU A 367 16.98 -12.49 -13.81
N CYS A 368 17.44 -12.49 -15.08
CA CYS A 368 18.85 -12.52 -15.41
C CYS A 368 19.60 -11.31 -14.82
N THR A 369 19.01 -10.12 -14.92
CA THR A 369 19.59 -8.88 -14.37
C THR A 369 19.76 -8.98 -12.86
N LEU A 370 18.75 -9.48 -12.14
CA LEU A 370 18.82 -9.66 -10.69
C LEU A 370 19.91 -10.66 -10.30
N MET A 371 19.96 -11.83 -10.94
CA MET A 371 20.98 -12.85 -10.68
C MET A 371 22.40 -12.34 -10.99
N CYS A 372 22.58 -11.64 -12.11
CA CYS A 372 23.90 -11.15 -12.52
C CYS A 372 24.36 -9.96 -11.69
N ASN A 373 23.46 -9.09 -11.21
CA ASN A 373 23.82 -8.06 -10.22
C ASN A 373 24.40 -8.69 -8.95
N TYR A 374 23.80 -9.79 -8.48
CA TYR A 374 24.37 -10.56 -7.37
C TYR A 374 25.77 -11.07 -7.70
N MET A 375 25.93 -11.82 -8.79
CA MET A 375 27.23 -12.38 -9.19
C MET A 375 28.32 -11.32 -9.41
N ALA A 376 27.94 -10.13 -9.86
CA ALA A 376 28.87 -9.03 -10.07
C ALA A 376 29.46 -8.52 -8.74
N THR A 377 28.73 -8.60 -7.64
CA THR A 377 29.09 -7.89 -6.39
C THR A 377 29.17 -8.75 -5.14
N CYS A 378 28.63 -9.98 -5.14
CA CYS A 378 28.70 -10.91 -4.01
C CYS A 378 30.13 -11.33 -3.65
N SER A 379 30.31 -11.95 -2.48
CA SER A 379 31.59 -12.54 -2.08
C SER A 379 32.04 -13.62 -3.07
N ASP A 380 33.35 -13.90 -3.13
CA ASP A 380 33.89 -14.96 -4.01
C ASP A 380 33.39 -16.36 -3.61
N GLU A 381 33.14 -16.59 -2.32
CA GLU A 381 32.52 -17.83 -1.83
C GLU A 381 31.09 -17.98 -2.39
N ASN A 382 30.29 -16.92 -2.35
CA ASN A 382 28.93 -16.97 -2.87
C ASN A 382 28.91 -17.02 -4.40
N LEU A 383 29.88 -16.38 -5.07
CA LEU A 383 30.02 -16.48 -6.53
C LEU A 383 30.27 -17.93 -6.96
N LEU A 384 31.14 -18.66 -6.24
CA LEU A 384 31.37 -20.08 -6.47
C LEU A 384 30.08 -20.90 -6.30
N LYS A 385 29.34 -20.69 -5.21
CA LYS A 385 28.04 -21.35 -4.99
C LYS A 385 27.04 -21.04 -6.11
N CYS A 386 26.96 -19.79 -6.57
CA CYS A 386 26.13 -19.41 -7.70
C CYS A 386 26.49 -20.21 -8.96
N LEU A 387 27.79 -20.28 -9.29
CA LEU A 387 28.27 -21.03 -10.46
C LEU A 387 27.95 -22.52 -10.35
N ASP A 388 28.08 -23.10 -9.16
CA ASP A 388 27.72 -24.51 -8.91
C ASP A 388 26.22 -24.75 -9.08
N VAL A 389 25.38 -23.80 -8.62
CA VAL A 389 23.91 -23.89 -8.72
C VAL A 389 23.42 -23.78 -10.17
N ILE A 390 23.94 -22.81 -10.94
CA ILE A 390 23.48 -22.58 -12.31
C ILE A 390 24.14 -23.54 -13.32
N GLY A 391 25.37 -23.97 -13.07
CA GLY A 391 26.09 -24.95 -13.88
C GLY A 391 26.02 -24.68 -15.39
N GLN A 392 25.35 -25.56 -16.13
CA GLN A 392 25.22 -25.50 -17.59
C GLN A 392 24.33 -24.35 -18.07
N ASP A 393 23.48 -23.79 -17.21
CA ASP A 393 22.57 -22.71 -17.56
C ASP A 393 23.29 -21.34 -17.63
N TYR A 394 24.57 -21.25 -17.24
CA TYR A 394 25.34 -20.00 -17.20
C TYR A 394 25.31 -19.24 -18.53
N ASP A 395 25.63 -19.90 -19.64
CA ASP A 395 25.73 -19.22 -20.94
C ASP A 395 24.35 -18.70 -21.41
N ASP A 396 23.27 -19.44 -21.11
CA ASP A 396 21.90 -19.00 -21.39
C ASP A 396 21.48 -17.79 -20.54
N ILE A 397 21.89 -17.76 -19.26
CA ILE A 397 21.61 -16.62 -18.36
C ILE A 397 22.32 -15.35 -18.87
N ILE A 398 23.61 -15.47 -19.19
CA ILE A 398 24.44 -14.33 -19.61
C ILE A 398 24.05 -13.80 -20.98
N THR A 399 23.69 -14.67 -21.92
CA THR A 399 23.25 -14.25 -23.27
C THR A 399 21.88 -13.58 -23.27
N SER A 400 21.07 -13.80 -22.23
CA SER A 400 19.74 -13.20 -22.07
C SER A 400 19.77 -11.85 -21.35
N LEU A 401 20.96 -11.26 -21.20
CA LEU A 401 21.18 -10.06 -20.42
C LEU A 401 21.35 -8.84 -21.35
N ASP A 402 20.48 -7.84 -21.19
CA ASP A 402 20.48 -6.67 -22.08
C ASP A 402 21.54 -5.62 -21.72
N LYS A 403 22.20 -5.74 -20.56
CA LYS A 403 23.13 -4.74 -20.01
C LYS A 403 24.60 -5.12 -20.24
N GLU A 404 25.19 -4.60 -21.32
CA GLU A 404 26.59 -4.86 -21.74
C GLU A 404 27.62 -4.69 -20.61
N LYS A 405 27.52 -3.62 -19.81
CA LYS A 405 28.44 -3.40 -18.67
C LYS A 405 28.36 -4.48 -17.60
N LEU A 406 27.15 -4.96 -17.30
CA LEU A 406 26.94 -5.99 -16.29
C LEU A 406 27.42 -7.35 -16.80
N HIS A 407 27.19 -7.62 -18.09
CA HIS A 407 27.72 -8.78 -18.78
C HIS A 407 29.25 -8.86 -18.64
N ASP A 408 29.95 -7.75 -18.91
CA ASP A 408 31.42 -7.71 -18.84
C ASP A 408 31.95 -7.92 -17.42
N GLU A 409 31.31 -7.33 -16.42
CA GLU A 409 31.74 -7.48 -15.02
C GLU A 409 31.56 -8.92 -14.53
N VAL A 410 30.42 -9.56 -14.82
CA VAL A 410 30.19 -10.95 -14.44
C VAL A 410 31.15 -11.89 -15.18
N ASN A 411 31.37 -11.69 -16.48
CA ASN A 411 32.33 -12.52 -17.23
C ASN A 411 33.76 -12.37 -16.69
N LYS A 412 34.19 -11.15 -16.38
CA LYS A 412 35.51 -10.89 -15.79
C LYS A 412 35.67 -11.57 -14.43
N ARG A 413 34.63 -11.57 -13.59
CA ARG A 413 34.68 -12.27 -12.28
C ARG A 413 34.69 -13.78 -12.42
N THR A 414 33.95 -14.33 -13.39
CA THR A 414 33.78 -15.77 -13.56
C THR A 414 34.86 -16.44 -14.41
N GLU A 415 35.62 -15.66 -15.20
CA GLU A 415 36.65 -16.15 -16.13
C GLU A 415 37.64 -17.14 -15.48
N LYS A 416 38.11 -16.80 -14.27
CA LYS A 416 39.07 -17.63 -13.50
C LYS A 416 38.49 -18.96 -13.01
N TYR A 417 37.17 -19.05 -12.88
CA TYR A 417 36.47 -20.24 -12.41
C TYR A 417 36.06 -21.13 -13.59
N ARG A 418 35.67 -20.52 -14.71
CA ARG A 418 35.31 -21.23 -15.94
C ARG A 418 36.49 -21.98 -16.57
N THR A 419 37.71 -21.44 -16.45
CA THR A 419 38.93 -22.16 -16.87
C THR A 419 39.14 -23.44 -16.06
N ARG A 420 38.90 -23.41 -14.74
CA ARG A 420 39.02 -24.58 -13.85
C ARG A 420 37.92 -25.63 -14.07
N LEU A 421 36.68 -25.21 -14.35
CA LEU A 421 35.58 -26.13 -14.63
C LEU A 421 35.76 -26.87 -15.97
N LYS A 422 36.29 -26.20 -17.01
CA LYS A 422 36.60 -26.85 -18.28
C LYS A 422 37.73 -27.89 -18.15
N GLU A 423 38.76 -27.60 -17.35
CA GLU A 423 39.88 -28.54 -17.10
C GLU A 423 39.44 -29.81 -16.35
N ASN A 424 38.40 -29.74 -15.51
CA ASN A 424 37.87 -30.89 -14.75
C ASN A 424 36.78 -31.70 -15.48
N ILE A 425 36.23 -31.20 -16.60
CA ILE A 425 35.25 -31.94 -17.43
C ILE A 425 35.97 -32.80 -18.48
N ASP A 426 37.19 -32.42 -18.86
CA ASP A 426 38.06 -33.16 -19.80
C ASP A 426 39.03 -34.14 -19.10
N SER A 427 38.85 -34.38 -17.79
CA SER A 427 39.58 -35.35 -16.96
C SER A 427 38.68 -36.50 -16.54
#